data_AF-A0A9Q5SL62-F1
#
_entry.id   AF-A0A9Q5SL62-F1
#
_cell.length_a   1.000
_cell.length_b   1.000
_cell.length_c   1.000
_cell.angle_alpha   90.00
_cell.angle_beta   90.00
_cell.angle_gamma   90.00
#
_symmetry.space_group_name_H-M   'P 1'
#
loop_
_entity.id
_entity.type
_entity.pdbx_description
1 polymer ?
#
loop_
_entity_poly.entity_id
_entity_poly.type
_entity_poly.pdbx_seq_one_letter_code
_entity_poly.pdbx_strand_id
1 'polypeptide(L)'
;MTIYSDVTKYAKECGITLEQAKVRCDHFLKLNDEGEKARVCPECQQQSLIIEHSDCEYSSTSWIQCEECNFTDDVNKEQYVALQHWYDFDDVLAIACTEMETGIKDWNKFVEQSNQDLTK
;
A
#
# COMPACT_ATOMS: atom_id res chain seq x y z
N MET A 1 -9.72 -3.50 -10.83
CA MET A 1 -9.28 -4.87 -10.51
C MET A 1 -7.79 -4.79 -10.23
N THR A 2 -7.37 -5.04 -9.00
CA THR A 2 -5.96 -4.87 -8.56
C THR A 2 -5.13 -6.07 -9.03
N ILE A 3 -3.81 -5.89 -9.21
CA ILE A 3 -2.90 -7.00 -9.57
C ILE A 3 -2.97 -8.14 -8.53
N TYR A 4 -3.23 -7.80 -7.26
CA TYR A 4 -3.34 -8.72 -6.13
C TYR A 4 -4.56 -9.65 -6.20
N SER A 5 -5.57 -9.32 -7.01
CA SER A 5 -6.75 -10.19 -7.18
C SER A 5 -6.49 -11.42 -8.06
N ASP A 6 -5.37 -11.44 -8.80
CA ASP A 6 -4.94 -12.59 -9.62
C ASP A 6 -3.54 -13.03 -9.18
N VAL A 7 -3.50 -13.93 -8.19
CA VAL A 7 -2.25 -14.45 -7.60
C VAL A 7 -1.36 -15.11 -8.65
N THR A 8 -1.94 -15.77 -9.66
CA THR A 8 -1.15 -16.44 -10.71
C THR A 8 -0.49 -15.41 -11.62
N LYS A 9 -1.22 -14.36 -12.00
CA LYS A 9 -0.65 -13.26 -12.75
C LYS A 9 0.44 -12.53 -11.95
N TYR A 10 0.17 -12.21 -10.69
CA TYR A 10 1.14 -11.56 -9.81
C TYR A 10 2.43 -12.39 -9.67
N ALA A 11 2.31 -13.69 -9.39
CA ALA A 11 3.47 -14.58 -9.28
C ALA A 11 4.32 -14.60 -10.54
N LYS A 12 3.67 -14.60 -11.72
CA LYS A 12 4.34 -14.58 -13.01
C LYS A 12 5.06 -13.26 -13.25
N GLU A 13 4.41 -12.13 -13.00
CA GLU A 13 5.02 -10.80 -13.19
C GLU A 13 6.19 -10.57 -12.24
N CYS A 14 6.08 -11.06 -10.99
CA CYS A 14 7.14 -10.93 -10.00
C CYS A 14 8.23 -12.02 -10.10
N GLY A 15 8.02 -13.07 -10.89
CA GLY A 15 8.97 -14.19 -10.99
C GLY A 15 9.16 -14.96 -9.67
N ILE A 16 8.08 -15.17 -8.91
CA ILE A 16 8.10 -15.81 -7.58
C ILE A 16 7.19 -17.04 -7.52
N THR A 17 7.29 -17.79 -6.42
CA THR A 17 6.40 -18.94 -6.17
C THR A 17 4.96 -18.48 -5.90
N LEU A 18 3.98 -19.37 -6.16
CA LEU A 18 2.58 -19.09 -5.86
C LEU A 18 2.34 -18.91 -4.35
N GLU A 19 3.09 -19.65 -3.52
CA GLU A 19 3.04 -19.54 -2.07
C GLU A 19 3.47 -18.15 -1.59
N GLN A 20 4.59 -17.64 -2.12
CA GLN A 20 5.06 -16.28 -1.82
C GLN A 20 4.10 -15.21 -2.35
N ALA A 21 3.61 -15.38 -3.58
CA ALA A 21 2.64 -14.48 -4.19
C ALA A 21 1.36 -14.39 -3.37
N LYS A 22 0.86 -15.53 -2.86
CA LYS A 22 -0.38 -15.59 -2.07
C LYS A 22 -0.27 -14.77 -0.79
N VAL A 23 0.80 -14.94 -0.02
CA VAL A 23 1.02 -14.18 1.23
C VAL A 23 0.91 -12.68 0.96
N ARG A 24 1.56 -12.23 -0.11
CA ARG A 24 1.64 -10.82 -0.46
C ARG A 24 0.33 -10.27 -1.01
N CYS A 25 -0.31 -11.01 -1.93
CA CYS A 25 -1.62 -10.65 -2.45
C CYS A 25 -2.66 -10.57 -1.34
N ASP A 26 -2.70 -11.54 -0.42
CA ASP A 26 -3.62 -11.55 0.73
C ASP A 26 -3.39 -10.32 1.62
N HIS A 27 -2.13 -9.94 1.87
CA HIS A 27 -1.78 -8.75 2.64
C HIS A 27 -2.26 -7.45 1.97
N PHE A 28 -1.92 -7.21 0.70
CA PHE A 28 -2.31 -5.97 0.02
C PHE A 28 -3.81 -5.90 -0.30
N LEU A 29 -4.49 -7.03 -0.50
CA LEU A 29 -5.95 -7.05 -0.59
C LEU A 29 -6.61 -6.64 0.73
N LYS A 30 -6.06 -7.11 1.87
CA LYS A 30 -6.52 -6.71 3.20
C LYS A 30 -6.32 -5.20 3.42
N LEU A 31 -5.11 -4.68 3.14
CA LEU A 31 -4.84 -3.24 3.27
C LEU A 31 -5.78 -2.40 2.39
N ASN A 32 -6.07 -2.85 1.18
CA ASN A 32 -7.00 -2.14 0.29
C ASN A 32 -8.44 -2.13 0.83
N ASP A 33 -8.92 -3.23 1.41
CA ASP A 33 -10.25 -3.30 2.03
C ASP A 33 -10.33 -2.44 3.31
N GLU A 34 -9.29 -2.46 4.14
CA GLU A 34 -9.20 -1.63 5.35
C GLU A 34 -9.10 -0.13 5.01
N GLY A 35 -8.28 0.24 4.02
CA GLY A 35 -8.13 1.59 3.51
C GLY A 35 -9.44 2.15 2.97
N GLU A 36 -10.15 1.40 2.11
CA GLU A 36 -11.42 1.83 1.51
C GLU A 36 -12.52 2.09 2.57
N LYS A 37 -12.54 1.28 3.65
CA LYS A 37 -13.44 1.47 4.79
C LYS A 37 -13.07 2.69 5.62
N ALA A 38 -11.78 2.99 5.74
CA ALA A 38 -11.28 4.13 6.51
C ALA A 38 -11.50 5.48 5.81
N ARG A 39 -11.92 5.49 4.54
CA ARG A 39 -12.21 6.73 3.78
C ARG A 39 -13.44 7.51 4.24
N VAL A 40 -14.19 7.03 5.24
CA VAL A 40 -15.44 7.69 5.65
C VAL A 40 -15.14 8.97 6.43
N CYS A 41 -15.59 10.11 5.90
CA CYS A 41 -15.43 11.39 6.56
C CYS A 41 -16.29 11.48 7.83
N PRO A 42 -15.74 11.87 8.99
CA PRO A 42 -16.51 11.98 10.23
C PRO A 42 -17.56 13.09 10.20
N GLU A 43 -17.39 14.12 9.36
CA GLU A 43 -18.36 15.23 9.25
C GLU A 43 -19.49 14.94 8.26
N CYS A 44 -19.17 14.64 7.00
CA CYS A 44 -20.17 14.47 5.94
C CYS A 44 -20.58 13.02 5.68
N GLN A 45 -19.91 12.04 6.33
CA GLN A 45 -20.18 10.60 6.24
C GLN A 45 -20.02 10.00 4.83
N GLN A 46 -19.43 10.74 3.89
CA GLN A 46 -19.09 10.26 2.56
C GLN A 46 -17.74 9.51 2.57
N GLN A 47 -17.58 8.53 1.68
CA GLN A 47 -16.29 7.84 1.46
C GLN A 47 -15.36 8.68 0.59
N SER A 48 -14.83 9.75 1.18
CA SER A 48 -14.12 10.81 0.46
C SER A 48 -12.90 11.35 1.21
N LEU A 49 -12.45 10.67 2.27
CA LEU A 49 -11.17 10.98 2.89
C LEU A 49 -10.02 10.50 2.00
N ILE A 50 -9.01 11.35 1.89
CA ILE A 50 -7.72 11.11 1.25
C ILE A 50 -6.59 11.61 2.15
N ILE A 51 -5.39 11.10 1.93
CA ILE A 51 -4.17 11.71 2.44
C ILE A 51 -3.66 12.68 1.37
N GLU A 52 -3.63 13.96 1.71
CA GLU A 52 -3.07 15.00 0.86
C GLU A 52 -1.60 15.21 1.25
N HIS A 53 -0.74 15.38 0.24
CA HIS A 53 0.69 15.60 0.43
C HIS A 53 1.10 16.95 -0.16
N SER A 54 1.84 17.74 0.61
CA SER A 54 2.51 18.94 0.11
C SER A 54 4.01 18.76 0.19
N ASP A 55 4.65 18.79 -0.98
CA ASP A 55 6.10 18.83 -1.12
C ASP A 55 6.54 20.25 -1.52
N CYS A 56 7.31 20.90 -0.66
CA CYS A 56 8.07 22.11 -1.02
C CYS A 56 9.57 21.86 -0.82
N GLU A 57 10.43 22.71 -1.37
CA GLU A 57 11.90 22.53 -1.36
C GLU A 57 12.50 22.20 0.02
N TYR A 58 11.83 22.57 1.11
CA TYR A 58 12.36 22.46 2.48
C TYR A 58 11.47 21.69 3.46
N SER A 59 10.31 21.19 3.03
CA SER A 59 9.45 20.37 3.88
C SER A 59 8.48 19.53 3.06
N SER A 60 8.27 18.29 3.49
CA SER A 60 7.10 17.49 3.15
C SER A 60 6.13 17.50 4.34
N THR A 61 4.85 17.72 4.06
CA THR A 61 3.79 17.64 5.07
C THR A 61 2.61 16.84 4.52
N SER A 62 1.88 16.15 5.39
CA SER A 62 0.71 15.37 4.99
C SER A 62 -0.41 15.54 6.00
N TRP A 63 -1.64 15.59 5.51
CA TRP A 63 -2.83 15.75 6.32
C TRP A 63 -3.99 14.95 5.72
N ILE A 64 -5.01 14.69 6.54
CA ILE A 64 -6.27 14.14 6.05
C ILE A 64 -7.11 15.26 5.47
N GLN A 65 -7.68 15.03 4.30
CA GLN A 65 -8.64 15.94 3.66
C GLN A 65 -9.87 15.17 3.22
N CYS A 66 -11.04 15.75 3.41
CA CYS A 66 -12.26 15.29 2.75
C CYS A 66 -12.42 15.99 1.39
N GLU A 67 -12.65 15.23 0.32
CA GLU A 67 -12.88 15.81 -1.02
C GLU A 67 -14.26 16.46 -1.18
N GLU A 68 -15.21 16.12 -0.30
CA GLU A 68 -16.63 16.55 -0.41
C GLU A 68 -17.01 17.68 0.56
N CYS A 69 -16.18 17.96 1.56
CA CYS A 69 -16.43 19.02 2.54
C CYS A 69 -15.11 19.64 3.03
N ASN A 70 -15.17 20.65 3.91
CA ASN A 70 -13.98 21.35 4.38
C ASN A 70 -13.24 20.66 5.54
N PHE A 71 -13.57 19.39 5.83
CA PHE A 71 -12.91 18.65 6.90
C PHE A 71 -11.44 18.39 6.57
N THR A 72 -10.58 18.73 7.52
CA THR A 72 -9.16 18.37 7.50
C THR A 72 -8.73 17.88 8.89
N ASP A 73 -7.71 17.01 8.93
CA ASP A 73 -7.19 16.51 10.20
C ASP A 73 -5.72 16.10 10.14
N ASP A 74 -5.12 15.88 11.30
CA ASP A 74 -3.77 15.34 11.43
C ASP A 74 -3.73 13.87 10.98
N VAL A 75 -2.85 13.57 10.02
CA VAL A 75 -2.65 12.23 9.47
C VAL A 75 -2.21 11.21 10.53
N ASN A 76 -1.53 11.64 11.60
CA ASN A 76 -0.92 10.76 12.61
C ASN A 76 -1.91 10.17 13.63
N LYS A 77 -3.21 10.48 13.53
CA LYS A 77 -4.20 9.92 14.46
C LYS A 77 -4.44 8.43 14.20
N GLU A 78 -4.66 7.68 15.27
CA GLU A 78 -4.88 6.21 15.23
C GLU A 78 -6.00 5.80 14.27
N GLN A 79 -7.06 6.60 14.15
CA GLN A 79 -8.18 6.33 13.25
C GLN A 79 -7.80 6.33 11.76
N TYR A 80 -6.65 6.90 11.40
CA TYR A 80 -6.18 7.00 10.01
C TYR A 80 -5.06 6.02 9.68
N VAL A 81 -4.67 5.13 10.60
CA VAL A 81 -3.62 4.13 10.36
C VAL A 81 -3.93 3.26 9.14
N ALA A 82 -5.18 2.83 8.96
CA ALA A 82 -5.59 2.06 7.79
C ALA A 82 -5.48 2.86 6.47
N LEU A 83 -5.79 4.17 6.50
CA LEU A 83 -5.57 5.05 5.35
C LEU A 83 -4.08 5.20 5.05
N GLN A 84 -3.23 5.31 6.08
CA GLN A 84 -1.77 5.40 5.91
C GLN A 84 -1.21 4.13 5.28
N HIS A 85 -1.58 2.95 5.80
CA HIS A 85 -1.14 1.67 5.25
C HIS A 85 -1.65 1.42 3.83
N TRP A 86 -2.71 2.10 3.39
CA TRP A 86 -3.18 1.97 2.01
C TRP A 86 -2.16 2.51 0.98
N TYR A 87 -1.23 3.36 1.43
CA TYR A 87 -0.09 3.83 0.65
C TYR A 87 1.18 2.99 0.87
N ASP A 88 1.08 1.83 1.56
CA ASP A 88 2.22 0.93 1.74
C ASP A 88 2.74 0.44 0.39
N PHE A 89 4.07 0.37 0.31
CA PHE A 89 4.77 0.15 -0.94
C PHE A 89 5.03 -1.34 -1.19
N ASP A 90 4.57 -1.85 -2.34
CA ASP A 90 4.92 -3.18 -2.81
C ASP A 90 6.31 -3.18 -3.46
N ASP A 91 7.35 -3.35 -2.64
CA ASP A 91 8.76 -3.45 -3.07
C ASP A 91 9.03 -4.56 -4.10
N VAL A 92 8.46 -5.75 -3.91
CA VAL A 92 8.64 -6.90 -4.82
C VAL A 92 8.10 -6.61 -6.22
N LEU A 93 6.88 -6.08 -6.32
CA LEU A 93 6.25 -5.70 -7.58
C LEU A 93 7.02 -4.55 -8.23
N ALA A 94 7.40 -3.53 -7.46
CA ALA A 94 8.17 -2.41 -7.99
C ALA A 94 9.50 -2.87 -8.61
N ILE A 95 10.26 -3.69 -7.87
CA ILE A 95 11.53 -4.25 -8.33
C ILE A 95 11.33 -5.13 -9.57
N ALA A 96 10.29 -5.96 -9.59
CA ALA A 96 9.98 -6.80 -10.75
C ALA A 96 9.63 -5.97 -12.00
N CYS A 97 8.92 -4.85 -11.83
CA CYS A 97 8.54 -3.96 -12.92
C CYS A 97 9.70 -3.12 -13.48
N THR A 98 10.72 -2.78 -12.68
CA THR A 98 11.82 -1.89 -13.10
C THR A 98 12.95 -2.58 -13.87
N GLU A 99 12.75 -3.84 -14.29
CA GLU A 99 13.79 -4.74 -14.80
C GLU A 99 14.87 -5.02 -13.72
N MET A 100 15.12 -6.29 -13.41
CA MET A 100 15.94 -6.72 -12.26
C MET A 100 17.46 -6.43 -12.39
N GLU A 101 17.87 -5.17 -12.52
CA GLU A 101 19.25 -4.71 -12.30
C GLU A 101 19.47 -4.24 -10.86
N THR A 102 18.83 -4.89 -9.89
CA THR A 102 18.88 -4.51 -8.47
C THR A 102 20.10 -5.03 -7.73
N GLY A 103 20.93 -5.87 -8.37
CA GLY A 103 22.06 -6.54 -7.73
C GLY A 103 21.65 -7.61 -6.70
N ILE A 104 20.36 -7.95 -6.62
CA ILE A 104 19.84 -9.01 -5.74
C ILE A 104 20.32 -10.36 -6.28
N LYS A 105 21.14 -11.06 -5.49
CA LYS A 105 21.74 -12.35 -5.87
C LYS A 105 20.79 -13.53 -5.73
N ASP A 106 19.84 -13.45 -4.81
CA ASP A 106 18.86 -14.50 -4.53
C ASP A 106 17.48 -13.85 -4.33
N TRP A 107 16.73 -13.81 -5.44
CA TRP A 107 15.41 -13.19 -5.49
C TRP A 107 14.41 -13.90 -4.56
N ASN A 108 14.42 -15.23 -4.53
CA ASN A 108 13.50 -15.99 -3.70
C ASN A 108 13.72 -15.72 -2.21
N LYS A 109 14.99 -15.68 -1.77
CA LYS A 109 15.32 -15.35 -0.38
C LYS A 109 14.96 -13.92 -0.01
N PHE A 110 15.18 -12.98 -0.94
CA PHE A 110 14.75 -11.59 -0.75
C PHE A 110 13.24 -11.49 -0.53
N VAL A 111 12.45 -12.12 -1.41
CA VAL A 111 10.98 -12.12 -1.34
C VAL A 111 10.48 -12.81 -0.07
N GLU A 112 11.12 -13.90 0.35
CA GLU A 112 10.79 -14.58 1.61
C GLU A 112 10.98 -13.65 2.82
N GLN A 113 12.09 -12.90 2.88
CA GLN A 113 12.32 -11.94 3.94
C GLN A 113 11.31 -10.77 3.89
N SER A 114 11.09 -10.20 2.71
CA SER A 114 10.12 -9.12 2.51
C SER A 114 8.72 -9.56 2.96
N ASN A 115 8.29 -10.78 2.63
CA ASN A 115 7.02 -11.34 3.10
C ASN A 115 6.94 -11.52 4.62
N GLN A 116 8.05 -11.85 5.29
CA GLN A 116 8.07 -11.89 6.77
C GLN A 116 7.88 -10.50 7.37
N ASP A 117 8.45 -9.48 6.73
CA ASP A 117 8.39 -8.10 7.19
C ASP A 117 6.98 -7.49 7.03
N LEU A 118 6.15 -7.99 6.09
CA LEU A 118 4.72 -7.63 5.97
C LEU A 118 3.85 -8.02 7.18
N THR A 119 4.35 -8.91 8.05
CA THR A 119 3.56 -9.52 9.14
C THR A 119 4.06 -9.17 10.55
N LYS A 120 5.07 -8.29 10.63
CA LYS A 120 5.62 -7.80 11.91
C LYS A 120 4.86 -6.60 12.42
#